data_AF-A0AAU0KD21-F1
#
_entry.id   AF-A0AAU0KD21-F1
#
_cell.length_a   1.000
_cell.length_b   1.000
_cell.length_c   1.000
_cell.angle_alpha   90.00
_cell.angle_beta   90.00
_cell.angle_gamma   90.00
#
_symmetry.space_group_name_H-M   'P 1'
#
loop_
_entity.id
_entity.type
_entity.pdbx_description
1 polymer ?
#
loop_
_entity_poly.entity_id
_entity_poly.type
_entity_poly.pdbx_seq_one_letter_code
_entity_poly.pdbx_strand_id
1 'polypeptide(L)'
;MDPGVPLRGGAALFIRRMGRSDYKKGTDQDEIYYSGNVIPDAEVFTVPASSSYWGFREALKGYYSHLTVLHRGIATEYVGWFVFTAALILTFVLV
;
A
#
# COMPACT_ATOMS: atom_id res chain seq x y z
N MET A 1 -14.03 -17.78 2.07
CA MET A 1 -14.68 -17.05 0.97
C MET A 1 -15.40 -15.86 1.60
N ASP A 2 -15.04 -14.63 1.24
CA ASP A 2 -15.70 -13.43 1.75
C ASP A 2 -17.15 -13.37 1.22
N PRO A 3 -18.18 -13.32 2.09
CA PRO A 3 -19.58 -13.27 1.67
C PRO A 3 -19.95 -12.05 0.82
N GLY A 4 -19.10 -11.00 0.76
CA GLY A 4 -19.32 -9.80 -0.05
C GLY A 4 -18.95 -9.91 -1.53
N VAL A 5 -18.19 -10.93 -1.95
CA VAL A 5 -17.72 -11.10 -3.34
C VAL A 5 -18.86 -11.24 -4.36
N PRO A 6 -19.90 -12.09 -4.17
CA PRO A 6 -20.99 -12.21 -5.13
C PRO A 6 -21.83 -10.92 -5.23
N LEU A 7 -21.97 -10.17 -4.12
CA LEU A 7 -22.72 -8.91 -4.11
C LEU A 7 -21.99 -7.81 -4.91
N ARG A 8 -20.67 -7.70 -4.74
CA ARG A 8 -19.81 -6.77 -5.50
C ARG A 8 -19.75 -7.13 -6.98
N GLY A 9 -19.62 -8.42 -7.29
CA GLY A 9 -19.65 -8.92 -8.67
C GLY A 9 -20.99 -8.65 -9.36
N GLY A 10 -22.10 -8.87 -8.66
CA GLY A 10 -23.45 -8.58 -9.17
C GLY A 10 -23.69 -7.10 -9.47
N ALA A 11 -23.26 -6.20 -8.56
CA ALA A 11 -23.35 -4.77 -8.77
C ALA A 11 -22.53 -4.30 -9.98
N ALA A 12 -21.31 -4.83 -10.15
CA ALA A 12 -20.48 -4.52 -11.32
C ALA A 12 -21.13 -4.96 -12.64
N LEU A 13 -21.75 -6.15 -12.67
CA LEU A 13 -22.46 -6.64 -13.85
C LEU A 13 -23.75 -5.84 -14.13
N PHE A 14 -24.47 -5.42 -13.09
CA PHE A 14 -25.64 -4.55 -13.22
C PHE A 14 -25.26 -3.19 -13.84
N ILE A 15 -24.20 -2.56 -13.34
CA ILE A 15 -23.67 -1.30 -13.89
C ILE A 15 -23.20 -1.50 -15.34
N ARG A 16 -22.48 -2.59 -15.63
CA ARG A 16 -22.03 -2.91 -17.00
C ARG A 16 -23.21 -3.06 -17.97
N ARG A 17 -24.32 -3.66 -17.52
CA ARG A 17 -25.53 -3.83 -18.35
C ARG A 17 -26.25 -2.51 -18.65
N MET A 18 -26.11 -1.50 -17.81
CA MET A 18 -26.65 -0.15 -18.07
C MET A 18 -25.84 0.63 -19.12
N GLY A 19 -24.62 0.18 -19.45
CA GLY A 19 -23.79 0.79 -20.47
C GLY A 19 -24.31 0.55 -21.89
N ARG A 20 -23.87 1.41 -22.82
CA ARG A 20 -24.14 1.27 -24.25
C ARG A 20 -23.32 0.13 -24.87
N SER A 21 -23.99 -0.84 -25.47
CA SER A 21 -23.35 -1.97 -26.15
C SER A 21 -23.06 -1.72 -27.63
N ASP A 22 -23.54 -0.59 -28.17
CA ASP A 22 -23.46 -0.21 -29.58
C ASP A 22 -22.19 0.59 -29.93
N TYR A 23 -21.12 0.38 -29.15
CA TYR A 23 -19.80 0.93 -29.45
C TYR A 23 -19.21 0.28 -30.70
N LYS A 24 -18.39 1.03 -31.43
CA LYS A 24 -17.72 0.54 -32.65
C LYS A 24 -16.42 -0.19 -32.29
N LYS A 25 -16.45 -1.52 -32.32
CA LYS A 25 -15.28 -2.37 -32.09
C LYS A 25 -14.16 -2.07 -33.10
N GLY A 26 -12.91 -2.11 -32.63
CA GLY A 26 -11.73 -1.86 -33.47
C GLY A 26 -11.61 -0.42 -33.97
N THR A 27 -12.25 0.52 -33.28
CA THR A 27 -12.09 1.97 -33.49
C THR A 27 -11.59 2.61 -32.20
N ASP A 28 -11.27 3.91 -32.23
CA ASP A 28 -10.92 4.70 -31.05
C ASP A 28 -11.96 4.65 -29.91
N GLN A 29 -13.17 4.14 -30.17
CA GLN A 29 -14.19 3.90 -29.12
C GLN A 29 -13.90 2.69 -28.22
N ASP A 30 -13.01 1.78 -28.65
CA ASP A 30 -12.55 0.61 -27.87
C ASP A 30 -11.35 0.97 -26.97
N GLU A 31 -10.77 2.13 -27.21
CA GLU A 31 -9.56 2.61 -26.59
C GLU A 31 -9.85 3.47 -25.34
N ILE A 32 -8.88 3.56 -24.43
CA ILE A 32 -9.02 4.43 -23.25
C ILE A 32 -9.00 5.91 -23.67
N TYR A 33 -9.75 6.76 -22.97
CA TYR A 33 -9.68 8.19 -23.23
C TYR A 33 -8.29 8.73 -22.87
N TYR A 34 -7.51 9.12 -23.87
CA TYR A 34 -6.18 9.71 -23.72
C TYR A 34 -6.11 11.13 -24.32
N SER A 35 -7.12 11.94 -24.01
CA SER A 35 -7.21 13.35 -24.45
C SER A 35 -7.07 13.54 -25.96
N GLY A 36 -7.53 12.57 -26.76
CA GLY A 36 -7.44 12.59 -28.22
C GLY A 36 -6.04 12.32 -28.79
N ASN A 37 -5.06 11.97 -27.95
CA ASN A 37 -3.73 11.55 -28.40
C ASN A 37 -3.69 10.04 -28.67
N VAL A 38 -2.73 9.62 -29.48
CA VAL A 38 -2.39 8.19 -29.65
C VAL A 38 -1.99 7.64 -28.29
N ILE A 39 -2.57 6.50 -27.91
CA ILE A 39 -2.27 5.84 -26.65
C ILE A 39 -0.88 5.22 -26.76
N PRO A 40 0.07 5.62 -25.89
CA PRO A 40 1.37 4.96 -25.83
C PRO A 40 1.21 3.58 -25.19
N ASP A 41 2.23 2.72 -25.34
CA ASP A 41 2.20 1.41 -24.69
C ASP A 41 1.89 1.52 -23.18
N ALA A 42 1.16 0.53 -22.64
CA ALA A 42 0.69 0.53 -21.25
C ALA A 42 1.78 0.85 -20.23
N GLU A 43 3.01 0.43 -20.51
CA GLU A 43 4.21 0.64 -19.71
C GLU A 43 4.57 2.12 -19.52
N VAL A 44 4.14 3.00 -20.42
CA VAL A 44 4.46 4.44 -20.41
C VAL A 44 3.55 5.22 -19.47
N PHE A 45 2.29 4.82 -19.32
CA PHE A 45 1.30 5.57 -18.52
C PHE A 45 0.82 4.83 -17.27
N THR A 46 1.13 3.53 -17.13
CA THR A 46 0.86 2.80 -15.89
C THR A 46 1.97 3.05 -14.88
N VAL A 47 1.60 3.23 -13.61
CA VAL A 47 2.59 3.26 -12.53
C VAL A 47 3.06 1.82 -12.31
N PRO A 48 4.37 1.51 -12.47
CA PRO A 48 4.88 0.17 -12.22
C PRO A 48 4.55 -0.28 -10.79
N ALA A 49 4.13 -1.53 -10.62
CA ALA A 49 3.89 -2.09 -9.29
C ALA A 49 5.15 -2.00 -8.38
N SER A 50 6.34 -2.04 -8.97
CA SER A 50 7.61 -1.83 -8.30
C SER A 50 7.77 -0.42 -7.71
N SER A 51 7.16 0.60 -8.33
CA SER A 51 7.16 1.98 -7.81
C SER A 51 6.38 2.09 -6.50
N SER A 52 5.29 1.33 -6.34
CA SER A 52 4.55 1.25 -5.07
C SER A 52 5.38 0.62 -3.95
N TYR A 53 6.18 -0.42 -4.26
CA TYR A 53 7.07 -1.06 -3.30
C TYR A 53 8.19 -0.12 -2.83
N TRP A 54 8.73 0.69 -3.74
CA TRP A 54 9.75 1.69 -3.40
C TRP A 54 9.21 2.75 -2.45
N GLY A 55 8.04 3.34 -2.75
CA GLY A 55 7.43 4.36 -1.89
C GLY A 55 7.13 3.85 -0.48
N PHE A 56 6.65 2.60 -0.36
CA PHE A 56 6.44 1.94 0.93
C PHE A 56 7.74 1.80 1.74
N ARG A 57 8.84 1.35 1.10
CA ARG A 57 10.14 1.18 1.76
C ARG A 57 10.74 2.53 2.16
N GLU A 58 10.66 3.55 1.31
CA GLU A 58 11.20 4.88 1.61
C GLU A 58 10.43 5.55 2.76
N ALA A 59 9.11 5.40 2.80
CA ALA A 59 8.29 5.91 3.91
C ALA A 59 8.68 5.29 5.27
N LEU A 60 9.08 4.02 5.30
CA LEU A 60 9.49 3.32 6.53
C LEU A 60 10.95 3.54 6.93
N LYS A 61 11.78 4.11 6.05
CA LYS A 61 13.22 4.26 6.28
C LYS A 61 13.53 5.06 7.54
N GLY A 62 12.82 6.16 7.76
CA GLY A 62 12.98 6.99 8.98
C GLY A 62 12.59 6.24 10.25
N TYR A 63 11.53 5.43 10.21
CA TYR A 63 11.13 4.59 11.34
C TYR A 63 12.23 3.57 11.68
N TYR A 64 12.73 2.85 10.68
CA TYR A 64 13.78 1.85 10.87
C TYR A 64 15.11 2.45 11.29
N SER A 65 15.49 3.64 10.80
CA SER A 65 16.78 4.27 11.16
C SER A 65 16.89 4.57 12.65
N HIS A 66 15.77 4.85 13.33
CA HIS A 66 15.76 5.07 14.78
C HIS A 66 15.73 3.73 15.54
N LEU A 67 14.95 2.76 15.07
CA LEU A 67 14.82 1.44 15.71
C LEU A 67 16.14 0.66 15.72
N THR A 68 16.88 0.68 14.61
CA THR A 68 18.17 -0.02 14.51
C THR A 68 19.23 0.58 15.42
N VAL A 69 19.14 1.88 15.72
CA VAL A 69 20.05 2.55 16.67
C VAL A 69 19.84 2.06 18.10
N LEU A 70 18.62 1.69 18.49
CA LEU A 70 18.28 1.21 19.84
C LEU A 70 18.57 -0.29 20.05
N HIS A 71 18.89 -1.03 18.98
CA HIS A 71 19.13 -2.48 18.98
C HIS A 71 20.41 -2.80 18.18
N ARG A 72 21.57 -2.34 18.64
CA ARG A 72 22.85 -2.59 17.96
C ARG A 72 23.38 -4.00 18.21
N GLY A 73 22.72 -4.76 19.09
CA GLY A 73 23.08 -6.14 19.41
C GLY A 73 24.19 -6.26 20.45
N ILE A 74 24.49 -5.19 21.19
CA ILE A 74 25.51 -5.20 22.24
C ILE A 74 24.86 -5.57 23.58
N ALA A 75 25.45 -6.51 24.32
CA ALA A 75 24.91 -7.01 25.59
C ALA A 75 24.56 -5.90 26.60
N THR A 76 25.37 -4.85 26.66
CA THR A 76 25.19 -3.71 27.58
C THR A 76 23.91 -2.92 27.29
N GLU A 77 23.48 -2.81 26.03
CA GLU A 77 22.24 -2.11 25.67
C GLU A 77 21.02 -2.84 26.24
N TYR A 78 21.01 -4.17 26.17
CA TYR A 78 19.92 -4.99 26.74
C TYR A 78 19.84 -4.88 28.26
N VAL A 79 20.99 -4.90 28.95
CA VAL A 79 21.03 -4.69 30.40
C VAL A 79 20.54 -3.29 30.76
N GLY A 80 20.93 -2.28 29.99
CA GLY A 80 20.45 -0.91 30.15
C GLY A 80 18.93 -0.80 30.01
N TRP A 81 18.35 -1.38 28.96
CA TRP A 81 16.90 -1.42 28.75
C TRP A 81 16.15 -2.17 29.86
N PHE A 82 16.72 -3.27 30.36
CA PHE A 82 16.15 -4.01 31.49
C PHE A 82 16.07 -3.14 32.74
N VAL A 83 17.17 -2.48 33.12
CA VAL A 83 17.22 -1.61 34.31
C VAL A 83 16.27 -0.41 34.16
N PHE A 84 16.28 0.24 32.99
CA PHE A 84 15.39 1.37 32.68
C PHE A 84 13.91 0.96 32.82
N THR A 85 13.53 -0.17 32.23
CA THR A 85 12.14 -0.67 32.27
C THR A 85 11.73 -1.04 33.69
N ALA A 86 12.62 -1.69 34.45
CA ALA A 86 12.36 -2.01 35.86
C ALA A 86 12.14 -0.74 36.70
N ALA A 87 12.99 0.27 36.53
CA ALA A 87 12.86 1.56 37.22
C ALA A 87 11.56 2.29 36.85
N LEU A 88 11.18 2.24 35.57
CA LEU A 88 9.94 2.83 35.06
C LEU A 88 8.71 2.14 35.66
N ILE A 89 8.69 0.82 35.72
CA ILE A 89 7.63 0.04 36.40
C ILE A 89 7.58 0.39 37.89
N LEU A 90 8.72 0.40 38.58
CA LEU A 90 8.80 0.77 40.00
C LEU A 90 8.25 2.17 40.26
N THR A 91 8.53 3.12 39.37
CA THR A 91 7.97 4.49 39.46
C THR A 91 6.45 4.46 39.40
N PHE A 92 5.85 3.72 38.47
CA PHE A 92 4.38 3.64 38.37
C PHE A 92 3.71 2.88 39.51
N VAL A 93 4.44 2.00 40.20
CA VAL A 93 3.91 1.19 41.30
C VAL A 93 4.02 1.89 42.65
N LEU A 94 5.09 2.67 42.86
CA LEU A 94 5.40 3.31 44.14
C LEU A 94 4.95 4.77 44.24
N VAL A 95 4.59 5.41 43.13
CA VAL A 95 3.98 6.75 43.06
C VAL A 95 2.49 6.61 42.77
#